data_AF-A0A976D0G6-F1
#
_entry.id   AF-A0A976D0G6-F1
#
_cell.length_a   1.000
_cell.length_b   1.000
_cell.length_c   1.000
_cell.angle_alpha   90.00
_cell.angle_beta   90.00
_cell.angle_gamma   90.00
#
_symmetry.space_group_name_H-M   'P 1'
#
loop_
_entity.id
_entity.type
_entity.pdbx_description
1 polymer ?
#
loop_
_entity_poly.entity_id
_entity_poly.type
_entity_poly.pdbx_seq_one_letter_code
_entity_poly.pdbx_strand_id
1 'polypeptide(L)'
;MAQSEGTKPVVPPPKRSFKNLTNPDSIGYMNFKLVPVPLITSSPETGVRFGAAVEYFFNAKNKNLEARGSYLHGQMTFSTKNQFEISGGWQVFSKGEKFVFRGSGGFTSFNERFWGVGNQTLDNQDYYSQFYNRNFLDSRNYRLLGKQWYAGLAMNYSRTYQVRYSRPLTPDLQKIPGVEGSTVFGFGPAVLYEGRNFPFSATKGSYLELYYQRHAKVLGANYSYDEWMFDWRHFIPFGQTATWAFQFQFRETGGEVSLREMPRMGSSTLMRGFFTGSRQVLYSCPNGIPGPHLEMGVW
;
A
#
# COMPACT_ATOMS: atom_id res chain seq x y z
N MET A 1 -60.03 -15.91 -7.50
CA MET A 1 -59.36 -14.62 -7.22
C MET A 1 -57.87 -14.81 -7.46
N ALA A 2 -57.36 -14.33 -8.59
CA ALA A 2 -55.93 -14.36 -8.92
C ALA A 2 -55.35 -12.96 -8.68
N GLN A 3 -54.32 -12.86 -7.84
CA GLN A 3 -53.59 -11.61 -7.61
C GLN A 3 -52.57 -11.42 -8.74
N SER A 4 -52.63 -10.28 -9.42
CA SER A 4 -51.66 -9.89 -10.44
C SER A 4 -50.37 -9.38 -9.79
N GLU A 5 -49.24 -10.05 -10.04
CA GLU A 5 -47.91 -9.53 -9.74
C GLU A 5 -47.63 -8.28 -10.61
N GLY A 6 -47.44 -7.14 -9.95
CA GLY A 6 -47.02 -5.91 -10.60
C GLY A 6 -45.56 -6.00 -11.06
N THR A 7 -45.34 -5.98 -12.36
CA THR A 7 -44.01 -5.87 -12.98
C THR A 7 -43.36 -4.55 -12.59
N LYS A 8 -42.25 -4.59 -11.84
CA LYS A 8 -41.43 -3.39 -11.57
C LYS A 8 -40.90 -2.83 -12.89
N PRO A 9 -40.97 -1.51 -13.11
CA PRO A 9 -40.49 -0.90 -14.35
C PRO A 9 -38.98 -1.13 -14.51
N VAL A 10 -38.60 -1.71 -15.64
CA VAL A 10 -37.20 -1.87 -16.04
C VAL A 10 -36.65 -0.49 -16.38
N VAL A 11 -35.87 0.10 -15.47
CA VAL A 11 -35.18 1.36 -15.72
C VAL A 11 -34.14 1.11 -16.82
N PRO A 12 -34.21 1.81 -17.97
CA PRO A 12 -33.25 1.60 -19.05
C PRO A 12 -31.84 1.99 -18.58
N PRO A 13 -30.80 1.25 -19.00
CA PRO A 13 -29.43 1.57 -18.60
C PRO A 13 -29.08 3.00 -19.06
N PRO A 14 -28.42 3.80 -18.20
CA PRO A 14 -28.07 5.17 -18.53
C PRO A 14 -27.19 5.21 -19.79
N LYS A 15 -27.50 6.12 -20.71
CA LYS A 15 -26.74 6.31 -21.96
C LYS A 15 -25.28 6.62 -21.64
N ARG A 16 -24.33 6.02 -22.38
CA ARG A 16 -22.89 6.29 -22.25
C ARG A 16 -22.60 7.76 -22.58
N SER A 17 -22.35 8.57 -21.57
CA SER A 17 -22.01 9.99 -21.66
C SER A 17 -20.92 10.31 -20.65
N PHE A 18 -20.06 11.29 -20.95
CA PHE A 18 -18.96 11.72 -20.07
C PHE A 18 -19.47 12.14 -18.67
N LYS A 19 -20.65 12.77 -18.58
CA LYS A 19 -21.31 13.11 -17.30
C LYS A 19 -21.76 11.88 -16.50
N ASN A 20 -22.07 10.78 -17.16
CA ASN A 20 -22.46 9.53 -16.51
C ASN A 20 -21.26 8.69 -16.07
N LEU A 21 -20.05 9.00 -16.57
CA LEU A 21 -18.79 8.42 -16.10
C LEU A 21 -18.38 8.94 -14.71
N THR A 22 -18.82 10.15 -14.34
CA THR A 22 -18.44 10.83 -13.09
C THR A 22 -19.48 10.69 -11.97
N ASN A 23 -20.60 10.00 -12.22
CA ASN A 23 -21.69 9.85 -11.24
C ASN A 23 -21.52 8.56 -10.41
N PRO A 24 -21.37 8.64 -9.07
CA PRO A 24 -21.17 7.48 -8.20
C PRO A 24 -22.39 6.53 -8.12
N ASP A 25 -23.60 6.96 -8.49
CA ASP A 25 -24.78 6.08 -8.47
C ASP A 25 -24.92 5.19 -9.73
N SER A 26 -24.11 5.39 -10.77
CA SER A 26 -24.12 4.55 -11.98
C SER A 26 -23.32 3.23 -11.82
N ILE A 27 -22.79 2.98 -10.63
CA ILE A 27 -21.82 1.91 -10.34
C ILE A 27 -22.43 0.50 -10.44
N GLY A 28 -23.76 0.35 -10.45
CA GLY A 28 -24.44 -0.95 -10.49
C GLY A 28 -24.47 -1.69 -11.84
N TYR A 29 -24.22 -1.02 -12.99
CA TYR A 29 -24.65 -1.56 -14.30
C TYR A 29 -23.56 -1.84 -15.36
N MET A 30 -22.26 -1.80 -15.05
CA MET A 30 -21.21 -1.98 -16.08
C MET A 30 -20.16 -3.05 -15.74
N ASN A 31 -19.98 -4.02 -16.65
CA ASN A 31 -18.99 -5.11 -16.62
C ASN A 31 -17.55 -4.67 -17.01
N PHE A 32 -17.32 -3.40 -17.34
CA PHE A 32 -15.99 -2.85 -17.66
C PHE A 32 -15.93 -1.39 -17.18
N LYS A 33 -15.08 -1.10 -16.18
CA LYS A 33 -15.02 0.19 -15.48
C LYS A 33 -13.58 0.72 -15.49
N LEU A 34 -13.19 1.50 -16.51
CA LEU A 34 -11.93 2.22 -16.50
C LEU A 34 -12.23 3.67 -16.09
N VAL A 35 -11.76 4.10 -14.92
CA VAL A 35 -11.98 5.47 -14.44
C VAL A 35 -10.66 6.23 -14.49
N PRO A 36 -10.41 7.05 -15.53
CA PRO A 36 -9.26 7.94 -15.54
C PRO A 36 -9.52 9.11 -14.58
N VAL A 37 -8.67 9.24 -13.56
CA VAL A 37 -8.74 10.32 -12.56
C VAL A 37 -7.53 11.22 -12.76
N PRO A 38 -7.71 12.50 -13.16
CA PRO A 38 -6.58 13.43 -13.18
C PRO A 38 -6.08 13.66 -11.75
N LEU A 39 -4.77 13.60 -11.57
CA LEU A 39 -4.11 13.85 -10.30
C LEU A 39 -3.39 15.18 -10.37
N ILE A 40 -3.75 16.11 -9.48
CA ILE A 40 -3.01 17.36 -9.27
C ILE A 40 -2.83 17.53 -7.77
N THR A 41 -1.59 17.54 -7.31
CA THR A 41 -1.23 17.68 -5.90
C THR A 41 -0.05 18.63 -5.77
N SER A 42 0.01 19.42 -4.70
CA SER A 42 1.16 20.30 -4.45
C SER A 42 1.75 20.00 -3.08
N SER A 43 3.07 19.89 -3.00
CA SER A 43 3.78 19.77 -1.72
C SER A 43 5.14 20.48 -1.78
N PRO A 44 5.72 20.89 -0.63
CA PRO A 44 7.07 21.43 -0.61
C PRO A 44 8.13 20.46 -1.16
N GLU A 45 7.90 19.15 -1.06
CA GLU A 45 8.84 18.11 -1.48
C GLU A 45 8.80 17.85 -2.98
N THR A 46 7.60 17.79 -3.56
CA THR A 46 7.38 17.46 -4.97
C THR A 46 7.13 18.69 -5.84
N GLY A 47 6.94 19.89 -5.27
CA GLY A 47 6.34 20.99 -6.00
C GLY A 47 4.93 20.62 -6.48
N VAL A 48 4.54 21.13 -7.66
CA VAL A 48 3.28 20.72 -8.30
C VAL A 48 3.52 19.38 -8.99
N ARG A 49 2.70 18.39 -8.64
CA ARG A 49 2.68 17.07 -9.25
C ARG A 49 1.39 16.91 -10.04
N PHE A 50 1.51 16.53 -11.30
CA PHE A 50 0.39 16.28 -12.21
C PHE A 50 0.50 14.90 -12.83
N GLY A 51 -0.63 14.29 -13.16
CA GLY A 51 -0.66 12.96 -13.73
C GLY A 51 -2.06 12.40 -13.88
N ALA A 52 -2.15 11.10 -14.05
CA ALA A 52 -3.42 10.40 -14.11
C ALA A 52 -3.32 9.08 -13.33
N ALA A 53 -4.41 8.73 -12.69
CA ALA A 53 -4.68 7.40 -12.18
C ALA A 53 -5.76 6.73 -12.99
N VAL A 54 -5.76 5.41 -12.98
CA VAL A 54 -6.74 4.55 -13.61
C VAL A 54 -7.13 3.50 -12.59
N GLU A 55 -8.42 3.48 -12.25
CA GLU A 55 -8.99 2.46 -11.41
C GLU A 55 -9.85 1.51 -12.24
N TYR A 56 -9.68 0.21 -12.00
CA TYR A 56 -10.46 -0.85 -12.64
C TYR A 56 -11.06 -1.79 -11.60
N PHE A 57 -12.39 -1.82 -11.52
CA PHE A 57 -13.13 -2.66 -10.60
C PHE A 57 -13.85 -3.80 -11.35
N PHE A 58 -13.71 -5.02 -10.86
CA PHE A 58 -14.36 -6.20 -11.43
C PHE A 58 -14.68 -7.24 -10.36
N ASN A 59 -15.71 -8.06 -10.60
CA ASN A 59 -16.09 -9.15 -9.70
C ASN A 59 -15.95 -10.48 -10.44
N ALA A 60 -15.33 -11.47 -9.80
CA ALA A 60 -15.29 -12.83 -10.33
C ALA A 60 -16.68 -13.48 -10.20
N LYS A 61 -17.51 -13.37 -11.25
CA LYS A 61 -18.89 -13.88 -11.22
C LYS A 61 -18.95 -15.40 -11.02
N ASN A 62 -19.81 -15.82 -10.08
CA ASN A 62 -20.41 -17.16 -10.04
C ASN A 62 -21.94 -17.00 -9.98
N LYS A 63 -22.69 -17.93 -10.59
CA LYS A 63 -24.16 -17.86 -10.74
C LYS A 63 -24.92 -17.80 -9.41
N ASN A 64 -24.30 -18.20 -8.29
CA ASN A 64 -24.97 -18.31 -6.98
C ASN A 64 -24.27 -17.55 -5.84
N LEU A 65 -23.08 -16.98 -6.05
CA LEU A 65 -22.30 -16.24 -5.05
C LEU A 65 -21.53 -15.12 -5.77
N GLU A 66 -21.84 -13.86 -5.47
CA GLU A 66 -21.03 -12.74 -5.93
C GLU A 66 -19.72 -12.73 -5.14
N ALA A 67 -18.58 -12.92 -5.81
CA ALA A 67 -17.28 -12.69 -5.20
C ALA A 67 -17.10 -11.18 -4.92
N ARG A 68 -16.42 -10.84 -3.82
CA ARG A 68 -16.03 -9.46 -3.48
C ARG A 68 -15.35 -8.76 -4.65
N GLY A 69 -15.47 -7.44 -4.66
CA GLY A 69 -14.84 -6.58 -5.65
C GLY A 69 -13.33 -6.75 -5.67
N SER A 70 -12.81 -7.07 -6.85
CA SER A 70 -11.41 -6.97 -7.19
C SER A 70 -11.13 -5.57 -7.74
N TYR A 71 -9.94 -5.05 -7.49
CA TYR A 71 -9.48 -3.81 -8.09
C TYR A 71 -8.07 -3.92 -8.66
N LEU A 72 -7.85 -3.18 -9.74
CA LEU A 72 -6.53 -2.80 -10.22
C LEU A 72 -6.46 -1.28 -10.18
N HIS A 73 -5.33 -0.77 -9.70
CA HIS A 73 -4.97 0.64 -9.69
C HIS A 73 -3.71 0.81 -10.50
N GLY A 74 -3.66 1.82 -11.36
CA GLY A 74 -2.44 2.25 -12.03
C GLY A 74 -2.35 3.77 -11.97
N GLN A 75 -1.17 4.30 -11.72
CA GLN A 75 -0.94 5.74 -11.72
C GLN A 75 0.38 6.09 -12.37
N MET A 76 0.40 7.27 -12.99
CA MET A 76 1.59 7.87 -13.58
C MET A 76 1.58 9.35 -13.24
N THR A 77 2.66 9.84 -12.64
CA THR A 77 2.75 11.23 -12.20
C THR A 77 4.13 11.83 -12.48
N PHE A 78 4.12 13.13 -12.78
CA PHE A 78 5.30 13.96 -13.00
C PHE A 78 5.22 15.18 -12.11
N SER A 79 6.37 15.65 -11.64
CA SER A 79 6.47 16.80 -10.75
C SER A 79 7.31 17.92 -11.35
N THR A 80 7.02 19.17 -10.96
CA THR A 80 7.82 20.35 -11.36
C THR A 80 9.26 20.31 -10.84
N LYS A 81 9.58 19.41 -9.90
CA LYS A 81 10.93 19.14 -9.41
C LYS A 81 11.59 17.95 -10.10
N ASN A 82 11.13 17.60 -11.30
CA ASN A 82 11.66 16.52 -12.13
C ASN A 82 11.63 15.14 -11.44
N GLN A 83 10.59 14.89 -10.65
CA GLN A 83 10.32 13.58 -10.06
C GLN A 83 9.27 12.85 -10.90
N PHE A 84 9.44 11.54 -11.03
CA PHE A 84 8.58 10.69 -11.84
C PHE A 84 8.17 9.44 -11.05
N GLU A 85 6.91 9.04 -11.19
CA GLU A 85 6.38 7.80 -10.63
C GLU A 85 5.47 7.14 -11.66
N ILE A 86 5.66 5.85 -11.85
CA ILE A 86 4.68 4.95 -12.46
C ILE A 86 4.52 3.74 -11.55
N SER A 87 3.31 3.53 -11.05
CA SER A 87 3.05 2.47 -10.10
C SER A 87 1.67 1.88 -10.30
N GLY A 88 1.48 0.64 -9.85
CA GLY A 88 0.21 -0.03 -9.85
C GLY A 88 0.02 -0.85 -8.60
N GLY A 89 -1.24 -1.06 -8.23
CA GLY A 89 -1.66 -1.90 -7.13
C GLY A 89 -2.76 -2.84 -7.58
N TRP A 90 -2.86 -4.00 -6.96
CA TRP A 90 -3.92 -4.96 -7.25
C TRP A 90 -4.42 -5.62 -5.98
N GLN A 91 -5.70 -5.97 -6.00
CA GLN A 91 -6.30 -6.95 -5.11
C GLN A 91 -7.36 -7.70 -5.90
N VAL A 92 -7.10 -8.97 -6.16
CA VAL A 92 -7.90 -9.81 -7.05
C VAL A 92 -8.37 -11.03 -6.29
N PHE A 93 -9.68 -11.19 -6.23
CA PHE A 93 -10.35 -12.37 -5.69
C PHE A 93 -10.67 -13.33 -6.83
N SER A 94 -10.24 -14.58 -6.72
CA SER A 94 -10.62 -15.61 -7.68
C SER A 94 -12.10 -15.99 -7.52
N LYS A 95 -12.61 -16.80 -8.45
CA LYS A 95 -13.97 -17.37 -8.36
C LYS A 95 -14.18 -18.07 -7.01
N GLY A 96 -15.29 -17.72 -6.34
CA GLY A 96 -15.64 -18.24 -5.01
C GLY A 96 -14.65 -17.88 -3.91
N GLU A 97 -13.85 -16.83 -4.11
CA GLU A 97 -12.86 -16.33 -3.15
C GLU A 97 -11.86 -17.41 -2.70
N LYS A 98 -11.55 -18.37 -3.59
CA LYS A 98 -10.59 -19.45 -3.27
C LYS A 98 -9.15 -18.94 -3.17
N PHE A 99 -8.82 -17.90 -3.91
CA PHE A 99 -7.51 -17.25 -3.91
C PHE A 99 -7.65 -15.74 -3.84
N VAL A 100 -6.70 -15.10 -3.17
CA VAL A 100 -6.56 -13.64 -3.12
C VAL A 100 -5.14 -13.30 -3.56
N PHE A 101 -5.03 -12.53 -4.63
CA PHE A 101 -3.77 -12.01 -5.13
C PHE A 101 -3.74 -10.52 -4.87
N ARG A 102 -2.74 -10.04 -4.14
CA ARG A 102 -2.63 -8.61 -3.86
C ARG A 102 -1.19 -8.16 -3.88
N GLY A 103 -0.99 -6.88 -4.11
CA GLY A 103 0.36 -6.35 -4.19
C GLY A 103 0.41 -4.98 -4.84
N SER A 104 1.62 -4.51 -5.00
CA SER A 104 1.93 -3.31 -5.73
C SER A 104 3.28 -3.41 -6.40
N GLY A 105 3.49 -2.63 -7.44
CA GLY A 105 4.78 -2.57 -8.10
C GLY A 105 4.90 -1.30 -8.90
N GLY A 106 6.13 -0.93 -9.23
CA GLY A 106 6.35 0.27 -10.01
C GLY A 106 7.79 0.72 -10.05
N PHE A 107 7.94 1.88 -10.64
CA PHE A 107 9.17 2.63 -10.76
C PHE A 107 8.98 4.05 -10.24
N THR A 108 9.97 4.53 -9.50
CA THR A 108 10.02 5.90 -8.99
C THR A 108 11.40 6.49 -9.23
N SER A 109 11.45 7.75 -9.62
CA SER A 109 12.61 8.61 -9.67
C SER A 109 12.30 9.82 -8.79
N PHE A 110 12.93 9.89 -7.62
CA PHE A 110 12.55 10.83 -6.57
C PHE A 110 13.76 11.57 -6.04
N ASN A 111 13.51 12.77 -5.51
CA ASN A 111 14.45 13.55 -4.74
C ASN A 111 13.86 13.77 -3.35
N GLU A 112 14.30 12.95 -2.40
CA GLU A 112 13.80 12.91 -1.02
C GLU A 112 14.72 13.73 -0.12
N ARG A 113 14.15 14.36 0.91
CA ARG A 113 14.96 15.00 1.96
C ARG A 113 15.37 13.97 3.01
N PHE A 114 16.66 13.92 3.32
CA PHE A 114 17.24 12.96 4.27
C PHE A 114 17.89 13.70 5.44
N TRP A 115 17.38 13.46 6.66
CA TRP A 115 17.85 14.08 7.91
C TRP A 115 18.69 13.13 8.79
N GLY A 116 18.99 11.92 8.32
CA GLY A 116 19.63 10.88 9.12
C GLY A 116 18.67 9.79 9.60
N VAL A 117 19.14 8.94 10.51
CA VAL A 117 18.41 7.78 11.03
C VAL A 117 18.51 7.76 12.56
N GLY A 118 17.41 7.44 13.25
CA GLY A 118 17.37 7.33 14.71
C GLY A 118 17.09 8.66 15.42
N ASN A 119 17.39 8.73 16.72
CA ASN A 119 17.13 9.91 17.56
C ASN A 119 18.10 11.08 17.30
N GLN A 120 19.16 10.86 16.52
CA GLN A 120 20.12 11.89 16.13
C GLN A 120 19.82 12.33 14.70
N THR A 121 18.72 13.06 14.53
CA THR A 121 18.38 13.71 13.25
C THR A 121 19.02 15.09 13.20
N LEU A 122 19.37 15.52 11.99
CA LEU A 122 19.76 16.91 11.74
C LEU A 122 18.61 17.87 12.07
N ASP A 123 18.95 19.13 12.30
CA ASP A 123 17.93 20.17 12.44
C ASP A 123 17.07 20.27 11.16
N ASN A 124 15.82 20.69 11.28
CA ASN A 124 14.84 20.61 10.20
C ASN A 124 15.27 21.38 8.94
N GLN A 125 16.11 22.41 9.12
CA GLN A 125 16.67 23.22 8.03
C GLN A 125 17.91 22.60 7.36
N ASP A 126 18.57 21.63 8.00
CA ASP A 126 19.79 21.01 7.51
C ASP A 126 19.53 19.58 7.03
N TYR A 127 19.24 19.41 5.73
CA TYR A 127 18.94 18.10 5.14
C TYR A 127 19.82 17.81 3.92
N TYR A 128 20.01 16.52 3.65
CA TYR A 128 20.59 16.04 2.41
C TYR A 128 19.48 15.84 1.37
N SER A 129 19.62 16.42 0.18
CA SER A 129 18.75 16.04 -0.95
C SER A 129 19.27 14.72 -1.52
N GLN A 130 18.50 13.65 -1.42
CA GLN A 130 18.82 12.32 -1.93
C GLN A 130 18.03 12.07 -3.21
N PHE A 131 18.70 12.13 -4.36
CA PHE A 131 18.15 11.66 -5.62
C PHE A 131 18.36 10.15 -5.76
N TYR A 132 17.35 9.42 -6.24
CA TYR A 132 17.46 7.98 -6.50
C TYR A 132 16.43 7.50 -7.52
N ASN A 133 16.73 6.34 -8.11
CA ASN A 133 15.78 5.53 -8.86
C ASN A 133 15.43 4.27 -8.08
N ARG A 134 14.16 3.87 -8.06
CA ARG A 134 13.69 2.66 -7.39
C ARG A 134 12.70 1.88 -8.26
N ASN A 135 13.00 0.61 -8.47
CA ASN A 135 12.03 -0.39 -8.91
C ASN A 135 11.56 -1.18 -7.69
N PHE A 136 10.28 -1.47 -7.59
CA PHE A 136 9.76 -2.29 -6.49
C PHE A 136 8.62 -3.20 -6.97
N LEU A 137 8.49 -4.33 -6.28
CA LEU A 137 7.42 -5.29 -6.43
C LEU A 137 7.15 -5.92 -5.07
N ASP A 138 5.94 -5.76 -4.58
CA ASP A 138 5.43 -6.43 -3.40
C ASP A 138 4.21 -7.26 -3.81
N SER A 139 4.19 -8.53 -3.44
CA SER A 139 3.14 -9.46 -3.85
C SER A 139 2.84 -10.45 -2.74
N ARG A 140 1.55 -10.60 -2.44
CA ARG A 140 1.02 -11.53 -1.45
C ARG A 140 -0.08 -12.36 -2.08
N ASN A 141 0.05 -13.67 -1.96
CA ASN A 141 -0.75 -14.64 -2.70
C ASN A 141 -1.32 -15.63 -1.70
N TYR A 142 -2.64 -15.66 -1.57
CA TYR A 142 -3.35 -16.38 -0.53
C TYR A 142 -4.30 -17.42 -1.11
N ARG A 143 -4.48 -18.51 -0.37
CA ARG A 143 -5.47 -19.56 -0.63
C ARG A 143 -6.39 -19.70 0.58
N LEU A 144 -7.69 -19.80 0.32
CA LEU A 144 -8.72 -20.00 1.34
C LEU A 144 -8.53 -21.36 2.02
N LEU A 145 -8.44 -21.34 3.35
CA LEU A 145 -8.44 -22.53 4.20
C LEU A 145 -9.83 -22.84 4.74
N GLY A 146 -10.62 -21.81 5.04
CA GLY A 146 -11.99 -21.94 5.52
C GLY A 146 -12.40 -20.78 6.42
N LYS A 147 -13.70 -20.54 6.57
CA LYS A 147 -14.25 -19.47 7.44
C LYS A 147 -13.56 -18.11 7.23
N GLN A 148 -13.30 -17.74 5.99
CA GLN A 148 -12.63 -16.47 5.60
C GLN A 148 -11.15 -16.33 6.03
N TRP A 149 -10.54 -17.42 6.50
CA TRP A 149 -9.10 -17.51 6.74
C TRP A 149 -8.39 -18.04 5.51
N TYR A 150 -7.27 -17.39 5.21
CA TYR A 150 -6.41 -17.70 4.09
C TYR A 150 -4.97 -17.85 4.57
N ALA A 151 -4.23 -18.75 3.93
CA ALA A 151 -2.79 -18.90 4.09
C ALA A 151 -2.11 -18.77 2.73
N GLY A 152 -0.88 -18.26 2.73
CA GLY A 152 -0.24 -17.84 1.51
C GLY A 152 1.24 -17.53 1.67
N LEU A 153 1.77 -16.88 0.63
CA LEU A 153 3.16 -16.48 0.53
C LEU A 153 3.24 -14.98 0.22
N ALA A 154 4.16 -14.32 0.89
CA ALA A 154 4.54 -12.94 0.65
C ALA A 154 5.91 -12.90 -0.04
N MET A 155 6.05 -12.02 -1.02
CA MET A 155 7.28 -11.78 -1.76
C MET A 155 7.49 -10.27 -1.88
N ASN A 156 8.71 -9.83 -1.68
CA ASN A 156 9.13 -8.45 -1.83
C ASN A 156 10.41 -8.40 -2.67
N TYR A 157 10.47 -7.46 -3.60
CA TYR A 157 11.68 -7.11 -4.32
C TYR A 157 11.77 -5.60 -4.40
N SER A 158 12.91 -5.03 -4.03
CA SER A 158 13.16 -3.61 -4.24
C SER A 158 14.59 -3.35 -4.64
N ARG A 159 14.77 -2.53 -5.68
CA ARG A 159 16.08 -2.11 -6.17
C ARG A 159 16.13 -0.59 -6.23
N THR A 160 16.91 -0.01 -5.33
CA THR A 160 17.29 1.40 -5.29
C THR A 160 18.70 1.56 -5.88
N TYR A 161 18.85 2.45 -6.86
CA TYR A 161 20.10 2.64 -7.60
C TYR A 161 20.24 4.08 -8.07
N GLN A 162 21.44 4.43 -8.58
CA GLN A 162 21.80 5.79 -8.98
C GLN A 162 21.55 6.82 -7.88
N VAL A 163 21.88 6.45 -6.63
CA VAL A 163 21.72 7.34 -5.48
C VAL A 163 22.75 8.47 -5.56
N ARG A 164 22.29 9.71 -5.39
CA ARG A 164 23.15 10.90 -5.37
C ARG A 164 22.69 11.84 -4.26
N TYR A 165 23.65 12.44 -3.57
CA TYR A 165 23.40 13.39 -2.50
C TYR A 165 23.81 14.80 -2.91
N SER A 166 23.10 15.82 -2.43
CA SER A 166 23.43 17.23 -2.69
C SER A 166 24.80 17.67 -2.16
N ARG A 167 25.33 16.97 -1.16
CA ARG A 167 26.65 17.20 -0.57
C ARG A 167 27.21 15.88 -0.04
N PRO A 168 28.54 15.77 0.16
CA PRO A 168 29.15 14.56 0.72
C PRO A 168 28.54 14.18 2.07
N LEU A 169 28.25 12.89 2.23
CA LEU A 169 27.78 12.34 3.50
C LEU A 169 28.90 12.37 4.55
N THR A 170 28.54 12.61 5.81
CA THR A 170 29.48 12.43 6.92
C THR A 170 29.91 10.96 7.04
N PRO A 171 31.08 10.68 7.62
CA PRO A 171 31.56 9.29 7.81
C PRO A 171 30.57 8.39 8.55
N ASP A 172 29.77 8.93 9.46
CA ASP A 172 28.77 8.14 10.19
C ASP A 172 27.54 7.79 9.33
N LEU A 173 27.10 8.71 8.47
CA LEU A 173 26.00 8.42 7.54
C LEU A 173 26.41 7.41 6.46
N GLN A 174 27.68 7.39 6.06
CA GLN A 174 28.21 6.42 5.09
C GLN A 174 28.17 4.97 5.61
N LYS A 175 28.15 4.77 6.94
CA LYS A 175 28.04 3.43 7.56
C LYS A 175 26.63 2.87 7.51
N ILE A 176 25.62 3.68 7.17
CA ILE A 176 24.24 3.24 7.13
C ILE A 176 24.05 2.24 5.99
N PRO A 177 23.53 1.02 6.26
CA PRO A 177 23.25 0.04 5.22
C PRO A 177 22.34 0.61 4.13
N GLY A 178 22.72 0.47 2.87
CA GLY A 178 21.90 0.84 1.71
C GLY A 178 21.86 2.35 1.40
N VAL A 179 22.70 3.15 2.06
CA VAL A 179 22.76 4.60 1.84
C VAL A 179 23.14 4.97 0.40
N GLU A 180 23.98 4.17 -0.26
CA GLU A 180 24.36 4.36 -1.67
C GLU A 180 23.46 3.61 -2.67
N GLY A 181 22.44 2.91 -2.17
CA GLY A 181 21.56 2.05 -2.96
C GLY A 181 21.47 0.64 -2.38
N SER A 182 20.44 -0.08 -2.79
CA SER A 182 20.16 -1.42 -2.24
C SER A 182 19.37 -2.25 -3.22
N THR A 183 19.64 -3.55 -3.25
CA THR A 183 18.77 -4.56 -3.85
C THR A 183 18.35 -5.52 -2.76
N VAL A 184 17.05 -5.69 -2.55
CA VAL A 184 16.49 -6.61 -1.56
C VAL A 184 15.55 -7.58 -2.23
N PHE A 185 15.52 -8.81 -1.71
CA PHE A 185 14.58 -9.84 -2.12
C PHE A 185 14.12 -10.60 -0.87
N GLY A 186 12.84 -10.49 -0.57
CA GLY A 186 12.18 -11.07 0.58
C GLY A 186 11.15 -12.10 0.16
N PHE A 187 11.07 -13.19 0.92
CA PHE A 187 10.05 -14.20 0.73
C PHE A 187 9.67 -14.85 2.06
N GLY A 188 8.41 -15.21 2.24
CA GLY A 188 7.99 -15.96 3.41
C GLY A 188 6.48 -16.21 3.49
N PRO A 189 6.01 -16.83 4.59
CA PRO A 189 4.62 -17.18 4.80
C PRO A 189 3.76 -15.95 5.13
N ALA A 190 2.48 -16.04 4.77
CA ALA A 190 1.48 -15.02 5.04
C ALA A 190 0.14 -15.63 5.44
N VAL A 191 -0.59 -14.93 6.30
CA VAL A 191 -1.95 -15.27 6.75
C VAL A 191 -2.84 -14.05 6.58
N LEU A 192 -4.05 -14.30 6.09
CA LEU A 192 -5.07 -13.27 5.89
C LEU A 192 -6.41 -13.75 6.44
N TYR A 193 -7.08 -12.90 7.20
CA TYR A 193 -8.49 -13.01 7.51
C TYR A 193 -9.24 -11.85 6.86
N GLU A 194 -10.23 -12.17 6.04
CA GLU A 194 -11.06 -11.18 5.35
C GLU A 194 -12.53 -11.37 5.72
N GLY A 195 -12.88 -10.91 6.92
CA GLY A 195 -14.24 -10.98 7.47
C GLY A 195 -15.04 -9.68 7.35
N ARG A 196 -14.54 -8.66 6.66
CA ARG A 196 -15.29 -7.41 6.43
C ARG A 196 -16.50 -7.69 5.54
N ASN A 197 -17.48 -6.81 5.49
CA ASN A 197 -18.57 -6.93 4.50
C ASN A 197 -18.13 -6.49 3.10
N PHE A 198 -17.60 -5.27 2.96
CA PHE A 198 -17.08 -4.73 1.70
C PHE A 198 -15.62 -4.31 1.87
N PRO A 199 -14.67 -4.88 1.12
CA PRO A 199 -13.25 -4.54 1.28
C PRO A 199 -12.90 -3.06 1.10
N PHE A 200 -13.64 -2.34 0.24
CA PHE A 200 -13.38 -0.93 -0.09
C PHE A 200 -14.18 0.08 0.75
N SER A 201 -15.27 -0.35 1.37
CA SER A 201 -16.13 0.51 2.19
C SER A 201 -16.73 -0.32 3.32
N ALA A 202 -15.85 -0.77 4.21
CA ALA A 202 -16.23 -1.69 5.28
C ALA A 202 -17.03 -0.96 6.35
N THR A 203 -18.21 -1.49 6.67
CA THR A 203 -19.06 -0.98 7.77
C THR A 203 -19.19 -1.97 8.91
N LYS A 204 -18.79 -3.23 8.69
CA LYS A 204 -18.85 -4.30 9.67
C LYS A 204 -17.77 -5.34 9.43
N GLY A 205 -17.24 -5.89 10.52
CA GLY A 205 -16.38 -7.08 10.52
C GLY A 205 -14.92 -6.74 10.79
N SER A 206 -14.04 -7.72 10.61
CA SER A 206 -12.62 -7.56 10.86
C SER A 206 -11.79 -7.97 9.66
N TYR A 207 -10.62 -7.36 9.57
CA TYR A 207 -9.56 -7.72 8.66
C TYR A 207 -8.28 -7.92 9.47
N LEU A 208 -7.51 -8.94 9.12
CA LEU A 208 -6.21 -9.18 9.72
C LEU A 208 -5.27 -9.69 8.61
N GLU A 209 -4.12 -9.06 8.46
CA GLU A 209 -3.02 -9.58 7.66
C GLU A 209 -1.78 -9.69 8.53
N LEU A 210 -1.14 -10.86 8.49
CA LEU A 210 0.13 -11.13 9.13
C LEU A 210 1.05 -11.78 8.11
N TYR A 211 2.26 -11.28 7.96
CA TYR A 211 3.28 -12.00 7.21
C TYR A 211 4.65 -11.88 7.87
N TYR A 212 5.46 -12.88 7.55
CA TYR A 212 6.88 -12.90 7.83
C TYR A 212 7.62 -13.02 6.50
N GLN A 213 8.69 -12.25 6.33
CA GLN A 213 9.57 -12.33 5.17
C GLN A 213 11.02 -12.44 5.62
N ARG A 214 11.73 -13.44 5.08
CA ARG A 214 13.19 -13.49 5.14
C ARG A 214 13.73 -12.81 3.90
N HIS A 215 14.48 -11.72 4.09
CA HIS A 215 15.27 -11.11 3.03
C HIS A 215 16.65 -11.76 2.97
N ALA A 216 17.01 -12.27 1.79
CA ALA A 216 18.22 -13.04 1.58
C ALA A 216 19.09 -12.43 0.46
N LYS A 217 20.40 -12.64 0.55
CA LYS A 217 21.40 -12.18 -0.44
C LYS A 217 21.40 -13.09 -1.67
N VAL A 218 20.29 -13.13 -2.40
CA VAL A 218 20.06 -13.94 -3.61
C VAL A 218 19.63 -13.05 -4.77
N LEU A 219 19.79 -13.51 -6.02
CA LEU A 219 19.31 -12.80 -7.22
C LEU A 219 19.84 -11.35 -7.34
N GLY A 220 21.07 -11.10 -6.88
CA GLY A 220 21.67 -9.76 -6.87
C GLY A 220 21.26 -8.88 -5.69
N ALA A 221 20.48 -9.40 -4.74
CA ALA A 221 20.22 -8.75 -3.47
C ALA A 221 21.46 -8.74 -2.57
N ASN A 222 21.68 -7.63 -1.86
CA ASN A 222 22.88 -7.39 -1.07
C ASN A 222 22.64 -7.26 0.45
N TYR A 223 21.39 -7.36 0.90
CA TYR A 223 21.02 -7.25 2.32
C TYR A 223 20.33 -8.52 2.83
N SER A 224 20.51 -8.81 4.12
CA SER A 224 19.79 -9.89 4.80
C SER A 224 19.21 -9.41 6.12
N TYR A 225 17.89 -9.51 6.20
CA TYR A 225 17.12 -9.12 7.38
C TYR A 225 15.80 -9.88 7.40
N ASP A 226 15.16 -9.85 8.55
CA ASP A 226 13.82 -10.39 8.76
C ASP A 226 12.82 -9.26 8.84
N GLU A 227 11.61 -9.49 8.36
CA GLU A 227 10.52 -8.54 8.44
C GLU A 227 9.24 -9.23 8.93
N TRP A 228 8.65 -8.64 9.97
CA TRP A 228 7.33 -8.98 10.48
C TRP A 228 6.38 -7.82 10.21
N MET A 229 5.19 -8.13 9.75
CA MET A 229 4.16 -7.13 9.48
C MET A 229 2.80 -7.66 9.91
N PHE A 230 2.08 -6.87 10.70
CA PHE A 230 0.76 -7.16 11.21
C PHE A 230 -0.18 -5.95 11.06
N ASP A 231 -1.34 -6.13 10.44
CA ASP A 231 -2.34 -5.07 10.21
C ASP A 231 -3.71 -5.66 10.55
N TRP A 232 -4.27 -5.15 11.63
CA TRP A 232 -5.58 -5.50 12.11
C TRP A 232 -6.51 -4.31 12.00
N ARG A 233 -7.70 -4.55 11.47
CA ARG A 233 -8.74 -3.54 11.34
C ARG A 233 -10.08 -4.10 11.80
N HIS A 234 -10.85 -3.30 12.52
CA HIS A 234 -12.16 -3.69 12.99
C HIS A 234 -13.19 -2.58 12.81
N PHE A 235 -14.37 -2.96 12.30
CA PHE A 235 -15.44 -2.04 11.95
C PHE A 235 -16.70 -2.40 12.72
N ILE A 236 -17.20 -1.44 13.50
CA ILE A 236 -18.40 -1.58 14.31
C ILE A 236 -19.44 -0.57 13.82
N PRO A 237 -20.60 -1.02 13.31
CA PRO A 237 -21.65 -0.09 12.88
C PRO A 237 -22.19 0.69 14.09
N PHE A 238 -22.40 2.00 13.90
CA PHE A 238 -22.96 2.89 14.91
C PHE A 238 -24.17 3.62 14.31
N GLY A 239 -25.36 3.29 14.80
CA GLY A 239 -26.61 3.76 14.19
C GLY A 239 -26.81 3.20 12.78
N GLN A 240 -27.55 3.92 11.95
CA GLN A 240 -27.89 3.49 10.58
C GLN A 240 -26.89 3.97 9.52
N THR A 241 -26.08 4.99 9.83
CA THR A 241 -25.26 5.71 8.84
C THR A 241 -23.79 5.84 9.21
N ALA A 242 -23.40 5.52 10.45
CA ALA A 242 -22.02 5.68 10.91
C ALA A 242 -21.37 4.33 11.25
N THR A 243 -20.04 4.32 11.32
CA THR A 243 -19.23 3.15 11.66
C THR A 243 -17.98 3.63 12.38
N TRP A 244 -17.66 3.00 13.50
CA TRP A 244 -16.37 3.15 14.16
C TRP A 244 -15.33 2.26 13.48
N ALA A 245 -14.18 2.82 13.13
CA ALA A 245 -13.09 2.08 12.52
C ALA A 245 -11.83 2.12 13.41
N PHE A 246 -11.36 0.93 13.77
CA PHE A 246 -10.12 0.76 14.52
C PHE A 246 -9.06 0.16 13.60
N GLN A 247 -7.83 0.66 13.67
CA GLN A 247 -6.68 0.10 12.98
C GLN A 247 -5.49 -0.02 13.92
N PHE A 248 -4.89 -1.20 13.96
CA PHE A 248 -3.61 -1.46 14.60
C PHE A 248 -2.65 -1.96 13.54
N GLN A 249 -1.50 -1.30 13.41
CA GLN A 249 -0.43 -1.75 12.52
C GLN A 249 0.86 -1.90 13.30
N PHE A 250 1.58 -2.97 13.00
CA PHE A 250 2.87 -3.28 13.56
C PHE A 250 3.81 -3.73 12.44
N ARG A 251 5.03 -3.20 12.44
CA ARG A 251 6.09 -3.62 11.52
C ARG A 251 7.38 -3.70 12.30
N GLU A 252 8.10 -4.78 12.16
CA GLU A 252 9.41 -4.96 12.78
C GLU A 252 10.37 -5.51 11.74
N THR A 253 11.60 -5.01 11.76
CA THR A 253 12.65 -5.49 10.88
C THR A 253 13.90 -5.80 11.70
N GLY A 254 14.56 -6.92 11.47
CA GLY A 254 15.75 -7.34 12.22
C GLY A 254 16.92 -7.72 11.33
N GLY A 255 18.12 -7.19 11.57
CA GLY A 255 19.34 -7.51 10.80
C GLY A 255 19.87 -6.34 9.98
N GLU A 256 20.49 -6.63 8.82
CA GLU A 256 21.10 -5.63 7.93
C GLU A 256 20.03 -4.97 7.05
N VAL A 257 19.16 -4.16 7.64
CA VAL A 257 18.06 -3.49 6.92
C VAL A 257 18.61 -2.28 6.16
N SER A 258 18.36 -2.23 4.85
CA SER A 258 18.77 -1.08 4.04
C SER A 258 17.93 0.17 4.36
N LEU A 259 18.52 1.35 4.22
CA LEU A 259 17.91 2.66 4.56
C LEU A 259 16.48 2.84 4.01
N ARG A 260 16.20 2.33 2.81
CA ARG A 260 14.88 2.48 2.20
C ARG A 260 13.83 1.49 2.74
N GLU A 261 14.28 0.36 3.28
CA GLU A 261 13.39 -0.68 3.78
C GLU A 261 13.15 -0.59 5.30
N MET A 262 13.93 0.24 6.00
CA MET A 262 13.71 0.58 7.41
C MET A 262 12.27 1.07 7.65
N PRO A 263 11.63 0.66 8.76
CA PRO A 263 10.35 1.21 9.18
C PRO A 263 10.40 2.74 9.30
N ARG A 264 9.38 3.42 8.78
CA ARG A 264 9.25 4.88 8.79
C ARG A 264 7.93 5.26 9.45
N MET A 265 7.93 6.31 10.26
CA MET A 265 6.70 6.92 10.75
C MET A 265 6.11 7.87 9.71
N GLY A 266 4.79 7.79 9.53
CA GLY A 266 4.02 8.64 8.60
C GLY A 266 3.98 8.10 7.17
N SER A 267 2.82 8.17 6.54
CA SER A 267 2.57 7.84 5.13
C SER A 267 1.33 8.60 4.62
N SER A 268 1.16 8.73 3.30
CA SER A 268 -0.10 9.23 2.72
C SER A 268 -1.30 8.30 2.96
N THR A 269 -1.05 7.03 3.31
CA THR A 269 -2.05 6.01 3.67
C THR A 269 -2.13 5.72 5.17
N LEU A 270 -1.13 6.11 5.98
CA LEU A 270 -1.09 5.95 7.43
C LEU A 270 -0.76 7.29 8.10
N MET A 271 -1.62 7.76 9.00
CA MET A 271 -1.52 9.09 9.64
C MET A 271 -1.55 10.25 8.63
N ARG A 272 -2.64 10.33 7.85
CA ARG A 272 -2.92 11.49 6.97
C ARG A 272 -2.73 12.79 7.77
N GLY A 273 -1.77 13.63 7.35
CA GLY A 273 -1.42 14.89 8.02
C GLY A 273 -0.02 14.93 8.63
N PHE A 274 0.69 13.80 8.75
CA PHE A 274 2.09 13.75 9.18
C PHE A 274 3.05 13.51 8.01
N PHE A 275 4.22 14.14 8.04
CA PHE A 275 5.24 14.02 7.01
C PHE A 275 5.89 12.64 7.03
N THR A 276 5.74 11.87 5.95
CA THR A 276 6.39 10.56 5.72
C THR A 276 7.90 10.69 5.90
N GLY A 277 8.49 9.95 6.84
CA GLY A 277 9.95 9.91 6.99
C GLY A 277 10.58 11.07 7.78
N SER A 278 9.78 11.95 8.40
CA SER A 278 10.30 12.99 9.33
C SER A 278 10.99 12.40 10.56
N ARG A 279 10.67 11.13 10.88
CA ARG A 279 11.35 10.34 11.90
C ARG A 279 11.48 8.90 11.43
N GLN A 280 12.68 8.50 11.06
CA GLN A 280 13.05 7.09 10.92
C GLN A 280 13.44 6.60 12.31
N VAL A 281 12.49 5.98 13.01
CA VAL A 281 12.69 5.56 14.40
C VAL A 281 13.28 4.15 14.42
N LEU A 282 14.56 4.08 14.74
CA LEU A 282 15.17 2.90 15.31
C LEU A 282 14.96 2.96 16.83
N TYR A 283 14.09 2.13 17.39
CA TYR A 283 14.27 1.73 18.78
C TYR A 283 15.40 0.70 18.80
N SER A 284 16.62 1.12 19.12
CA SER A 284 17.72 0.18 19.35
C SER A 284 17.48 -0.51 20.69
N CYS A 285 17.20 -1.81 20.69
CA CYS A 285 17.42 -2.62 21.88
C CYS A 285 18.94 -2.77 22.09
N PRO A 286 19.45 -2.93 23.34
CA PRO A 286 20.88 -2.89 23.67
C PRO A 286 21.81 -3.85 22.91
N ASN A 287 21.26 -4.76 22.09
CA ASN A 287 21.98 -5.79 21.34
C ASN A 287 22.05 -5.53 19.83
N GLY A 288 21.77 -4.32 19.34
CA GLY A 288 21.90 -3.99 17.90
C GLY A 288 20.81 -4.61 17.01
N ILE A 289 19.69 -5.01 17.60
CA ILE A 289 18.48 -5.44 16.88
C ILE A 289 17.60 -4.20 16.68
N PRO A 290 17.21 -3.85 15.44
CA PRO A 290 16.19 -2.84 15.21
C PRO A 290 14.87 -3.30 15.87
N GLY A 291 14.37 -2.51 16.81
CA GLY A 291 13.24 -2.87 17.65
C GLY A 291 11.87 -2.77 16.99
N PRO A 292 10.84 -3.34 17.63
CA PRO A 292 9.47 -3.35 17.14
C PRO A 292 8.89 -1.95 16.96
N HIS A 293 8.13 -1.73 15.89
CA HIS A 293 7.36 -0.51 15.68
C HIS A 293 5.85 -0.79 15.75
N LEU A 294 5.16 -0.07 16.63
CA LEU A 294 3.77 -0.29 17.02
C LEU A 294 2.94 0.98 16.80
N GLU A 295 1.84 0.87 16.06
CA GLU A 295 0.93 1.99 15.78
C GLU A 295 -0.54 1.61 16.00
N MET A 296 -1.28 2.53 16.64
CA MET A 296 -2.72 2.47 16.89
C MET A 296 -3.39 3.72 16.32
N GLY A 297 -4.41 3.55 15.49
CA GLY A 297 -5.27 4.61 14.97
C GLY A 297 -6.74 4.32 15.21
N VAL A 298 -7.50 5.35 15.58
CA VAL A 298 -8.97 5.32 15.70
C VAL A 298 -9.53 6.36 14.72
N TRP A 299 -10.48 5.96 13.89
CA TRP A 299 -11.11 6.81 12.87
C TRP A 299 -12.64 6.68 12.89
#